data_AF-A0A0G0HAX1-F1
#
_entry.id   AF-A0A0G0HAX1-F1
#
_cell.length_a   1.000
_cell.length_b   1.000
_cell.length_c   1.000
_cell.angle_alpha   90.00
_cell.angle_beta   90.00
_cell.angle_gamma   90.00
#
_symmetry.space_group_name_H-M   'P 1'
#
loop_
_entity.id
_entity.type
_entity.pdbx_description
1 polymer ?
#
loop_
_entity_poly.entity_id
_entity_poly.type
_entity_poly.pdbx_seq_one_letter_code
_entity_poly.pdbx_strand_id
1 'polypeptide(L)'
;MLILLITLFTMSKKTKVLVIILITVFGLFGLGALLISSANAAAPGDTLYSIDRAWEDIRGTFIFSDSDKAEYELDLLEERNEELNHVKNEDGHEDSIDDSEEDIDEQENEVEERLREMEDNDNSDEGELERIRERLEEQSGDDSSDDSSDNEVEDGTEDETEDETEVEDETDDQNDDNSSGSSDGNEGEEQGND
;
A
#
# COMPACT_ATOMS: atom_id res chain seq x y z
N MET A 1 -26.06 28.41 -16.02
CA MET A 1 -25.17 29.56 -15.74
C MET A 1 -25.88 30.91 -15.63
N LEU A 2 -26.78 31.29 -16.54
CA LEU A 2 -27.35 32.66 -16.59
C LEU A 2 -28.21 33.06 -15.35
N ILE A 3 -28.92 32.10 -14.75
CA ILE A 3 -29.75 32.31 -13.54
C ILE A 3 -28.87 32.54 -12.30
N LEU A 4 -27.69 31.92 -12.24
CA LEU A 4 -26.74 32.01 -11.12
C LEU A 4 -26.04 33.38 -11.06
N LEU A 5 -25.80 33.98 -12.24
CA LEU A 5 -25.26 35.34 -12.37
C LEU A 5 -26.23 36.42 -11.87
N ILE A 6 -27.53 36.22 -12.08
CA ILE A 6 -28.57 37.19 -11.67
C ILE A 6 -28.75 37.19 -10.14
N THR A 7 -28.73 36.03 -9.51
CA THR A 7 -28.82 35.91 -8.04
C THR A 7 -27.56 36.39 -7.34
N LEU A 8 -26.38 36.19 -7.93
CA LEU A 8 -25.12 36.77 -7.43
C LEU A 8 -25.16 38.30 -7.42
N PHE A 9 -25.86 38.95 -8.35
CA PHE A 9 -25.90 40.41 -8.42
C PHE A 9 -26.71 41.06 -7.29
N THR A 10 -27.82 40.43 -6.85
CA THR A 10 -28.73 40.95 -5.81
C THR A 10 -28.27 40.71 -4.38
N MET A 11 -27.26 39.86 -4.17
CA MET A 11 -26.76 39.52 -2.84
C MET A 11 -25.91 40.61 -2.18
N SER A 12 -25.93 40.63 -0.85
CA SER A 12 -25.12 41.54 -0.04
C SER A 12 -23.62 41.30 -0.26
N LYS A 13 -22.78 42.33 -0.08
CA LYS A 13 -21.32 42.22 -0.28
C LYS A 13 -20.69 41.08 0.53
N LYS A 14 -21.21 40.80 1.73
CA LYS A 14 -20.74 39.72 2.60
C LYS A 14 -21.11 38.34 2.05
N THR A 15 -22.34 38.18 1.56
CA THR A 15 -22.82 36.93 0.96
C THR A 15 -22.09 36.61 -0.36
N LYS A 16 -21.74 37.63 -1.15
CA LYS A 16 -20.93 37.48 -2.36
C LYS A 16 -19.54 36.91 -2.07
N VAL A 17 -18.86 37.45 -1.06
CA VAL A 17 -17.54 36.97 -0.63
C VAL A 17 -17.62 35.51 -0.16
N LEU A 18 -18.65 35.17 0.62
CA LEU A 18 -18.84 33.79 1.09
C LEU A 18 -19.08 32.81 -0.06
N VAL A 19 -19.92 33.16 -1.03
CA VAL A 19 -20.19 32.32 -2.22
C VAL A 19 -18.94 32.16 -3.09
N ILE A 20 -18.13 33.21 -3.26
CA ILE A 20 -16.87 33.12 -4.00
C ILE A 20 -15.90 32.18 -3.28
N ILE A 21 -15.72 32.32 -1.96
CA ILE A 21 -14.87 31.41 -1.17
C ILE A 21 -15.35 29.96 -1.35
N LEU A 22 -16.66 29.73 -1.24
CA LEU A 22 -17.23 28.38 -1.35
C LEU A 22 -17.02 27.78 -2.74
N ILE A 23 -17.16 28.57 -3.81
CA ILE A 23 -16.86 28.14 -5.19
C ILE A 23 -15.36 27.92 -5.39
N THR A 24 -14.49 28.74 -4.79
CA THR A 24 -13.03 28.55 -4.87
C THR A 24 -12.61 27.27 -4.16
N VAL A 25 -13.16 27.03 -2.97
CA VAL A 25 -12.99 25.76 -2.22
C VAL A 25 -13.50 24.61 -3.09
N PHE A 26 -14.76 24.62 -3.51
CA PHE A 26 -15.31 23.56 -4.37
C PHE A 26 -14.62 23.43 -5.73
N GLY A 27 -14.03 24.48 -6.28
CA GLY A 27 -13.27 24.43 -7.54
C GLY A 27 -11.90 23.80 -7.36
N LEU A 28 -11.24 24.08 -6.23
CA LEU A 28 -9.98 23.42 -5.85
C LEU A 28 -10.23 21.94 -5.53
N PHE A 29 -11.29 21.62 -4.79
CA PHE A 29 -11.66 20.23 -4.48
C PHE A 29 -12.29 19.49 -5.68
N GLY A 30 -13.04 20.19 -6.54
CA GLY A 30 -13.76 19.60 -7.68
C GLY A 30 -12.89 19.24 -8.88
N LEU A 31 -11.71 19.83 -9.01
CA LEU A 31 -10.68 19.37 -9.95
C LEU A 31 -9.91 18.14 -9.41
N GLY A 32 -9.90 17.93 -8.10
CA GLY A 32 -9.26 16.77 -7.47
C GLY A 32 -9.98 15.45 -7.74
N ALA A 33 -11.29 15.46 -7.93
CA ALA A 33 -12.08 14.23 -8.16
C ALA A 33 -11.66 13.43 -9.41
N LEU A 34 -11.08 14.08 -10.42
CA LEU A 34 -10.54 13.38 -11.61
C LEU A 34 -9.16 12.78 -11.37
N LEU A 35 -8.38 13.31 -10.42
CA LEU A 35 -7.06 12.78 -10.08
C LEU A 35 -7.15 11.62 -9.09
N ILE A 36 -8.15 11.63 -8.21
CA ILE A 36 -8.37 10.56 -7.22
C ILE A 36 -8.66 9.22 -7.90
N SER A 37 -9.45 9.22 -8.98
CA SER A 37 -9.77 7.97 -9.71
C SER A 37 -8.58 7.34 -10.44
N SER A 38 -7.50 8.09 -10.69
CA SER A 38 -6.25 7.54 -11.24
C SER A 38 -5.19 7.29 -10.17
N ALA A 39 -5.41 7.79 -8.95
CA ALA A 39 -4.52 7.55 -7.81
C ALA A 39 -4.83 6.20 -7.14
N ASN A 40 -6.11 5.84 -7.05
CA ASN A 40 -6.61 4.58 -6.45
C ASN A 40 -6.27 3.31 -7.25
N ALA A 41 -5.28 3.40 -8.14
CA ALA A 41 -4.74 2.30 -8.94
C ALA A 41 -3.22 2.46 -9.09
N ALA A 42 -2.61 3.33 -8.27
CA ALA A 42 -1.18 3.58 -8.29
C ALA A 42 -0.52 2.50 -7.45
N ALA A 43 0.41 1.75 -8.03
CA ALA A 43 1.15 0.73 -7.31
C ALA A 43 2.47 1.30 -6.76
N PRO A 44 3.17 0.58 -5.86
CA PRO A 44 4.52 0.96 -5.45
C PRO A 44 5.43 1.25 -6.65
N GLY A 45 6.17 2.36 -6.57
CA GLY A 45 6.96 2.90 -7.68
C GLY A 45 6.24 3.97 -8.52
N ASP A 46 4.91 4.09 -8.43
CA ASP A 46 4.17 5.15 -9.11
C ASP A 46 4.29 6.50 -8.42
N THR A 47 4.32 7.57 -9.23
CA THR A 47 4.38 8.95 -8.71
C THR A 47 3.18 9.36 -7.85
N LEU A 48 2.04 8.68 -8.00
CA LEU A 48 0.82 8.95 -7.26
C LEU A 48 0.65 8.03 -6.04
N TYR A 49 1.52 7.03 -5.84
CA TYR A 49 1.42 6.08 -4.74
C TYR A 49 1.39 6.77 -3.36
N SER A 50 2.32 7.72 -3.14
CA SER A 50 2.34 8.48 -1.87
C SER A 50 1.09 9.34 -1.63
N ILE A 51 0.38 9.71 -2.70
CA ILE A 51 -0.88 10.46 -2.58
C ILE A 51 -2.02 9.51 -2.22
N ASP A 52 -2.00 8.30 -2.75
CA ASP A 52 -2.99 7.27 -2.44
C ASP A 52 -2.90 6.83 -0.97
N ARG A 53 -1.69 6.46 -0.51
CA ARG A 53 -1.41 6.18 0.91
C ARG A 53 -1.87 7.31 1.84
N ALA A 54 -1.59 8.57 1.47
CA ALA A 54 -2.04 9.71 2.27
C ALA A 54 -3.57 9.87 2.28
N TRP A 55 -4.26 9.47 1.22
CA TRP A 55 -5.72 9.50 1.16
C TRP A 55 -6.35 8.36 1.97
N GLU A 56 -5.76 7.17 1.92
CA GLU A 56 -6.13 6.02 2.75
C GLU A 56 -6.01 6.37 4.24
N ASP A 57 -4.88 6.91 4.68
CA ASP A 57 -4.67 7.36 6.07
C ASP A 57 -5.77 8.31 6.54
N ILE A 58 -6.09 9.29 5.69
CA ILE A 58 -7.15 10.26 5.96
C ILE A 58 -8.49 9.53 6.07
N ARG A 59 -8.80 8.62 5.15
CA ARG A 59 -10.07 7.87 5.13
C ARG A 59 -10.20 6.99 6.37
N GLY A 60 -9.17 6.21 6.71
CA GLY A 60 -9.13 5.37 7.90
C GLY A 60 -9.31 6.15 9.20
N THR A 61 -8.75 7.37 9.28
CA THR A 61 -8.93 8.27 10.44
C THR A 61 -10.38 8.68 10.69
N PHE A 62 -11.24 8.67 9.66
CA PHE A 62 -12.66 9.02 9.78
C PHE A 62 -13.58 7.81 10.05
N ILE A 63 -13.01 6.61 10.21
CA ILE A 63 -13.74 5.40 10.56
C ILE A 63 -13.67 5.20 12.09
N PHE A 64 -14.84 5.22 12.73
CA PHE A 64 -14.94 5.26 14.20
C PHE A 64 -15.46 3.95 14.82
N SER A 65 -16.02 3.07 14.00
CA SER A 65 -16.50 1.76 14.43
C SER A 65 -15.35 0.77 14.33
N ASP A 66 -15.17 -0.09 15.34
CA ASP A 66 -14.11 -1.09 15.33
C ASP A 66 -14.29 -2.08 14.18
N SER A 67 -15.54 -2.48 13.91
CA SER A 67 -15.87 -3.34 12.79
C SER A 67 -15.61 -2.65 11.44
N ASP A 68 -16.21 -1.47 11.21
CA ASP A 68 -16.00 -0.75 9.94
C ASP A 68 -14.51 -0.48 9.69
N LYS A 69 -13.72 -0.31 10.76
CA LYS A 69 -12.28 -0.12 10.66
C LYS A 69 -11.59 -1.42 10.25
N ALA A 70 -11.94 -2.55 10.85
CA ALA A 70 -11.39 -3.84 10.46
C ALA A 70 -11.80 -4.26 9.04
N GLU A 71 -13.04 -3.98 8.62
CA GLU A 71 -13.46 -4.15 7.23
C GLU A 71 -12.63 -3.28 6.29
N TYR A 72 -12.35 -2.04 6.69
CA TYR A 72 -11.51 -1.13 5.92
C TYR A 72 -10.05 -1.60 5.80
N GLU A 73 -9.43 -2.05 6.89
CA GLU A 73 -8.06 -2.61 6.83
C GLU A 73 -8.00 -3.86 5.95
N LEU A 74 -9.07 -4.67 5.94
CA LEU A 74 -9.16 -5.86 5.09
C LEU A 74 -9.35 -5.48 3.61
N ASP A 75 -10.14 -4.44 3.31
CA ASP A 75 -10.24 -3.89 1.96
C ASP A 75 -8.87 -3.34 1.48
N LEU A 76 -8.08 -2.71 2.36
CA LEU A 76 -6.71 -2.29 2.03
C LEU A 76 -5.78 -3.46 1.78
N LEU A 77 -5.87 -4.53 2.58
CA LEU A 77 -5.10 -5.75 2.36
C LEU A 77 -5.41 -6.38 1.00
N GLU A 78 -6.68 -6.37 0.57
CA GLU A 78 -7.09 -6.81 -0.77
C GLU A 78 -6.42 -5.94 -1.85
N GLU A 79 -6.48 -4.62 -1.69
CA GLU A 79 -5.88 -3.64 -2.62
C GLU A 79 -4.36 -3.86 -2.73
N ARG A 80 -3.66 -4.10 -1.62
CA ARG A 80 -2.22 -4.39 -1.61
C ARG A 80 -1.88 -5.69 -2.36
N ASN A 81 -2.69 -6.73 -2.19
CA ASN A 81 -2.52 -7.97 -2.95
C ASN A 81 -2.76 -7.76 -4.46
N GLU A 82 -3.73 -6.93 -4.84
CA GLU A 82 -3.97 -6.55 -6.23
C GLU A 82 -2.80 -5.73 -6.80
N GLU A 83 -2.25 -4.79 -6.03
CA GLU A 83 -1.07 -4.00 -6.39
C GLU A 83 0.17 -4.88 -6.58
N LEU A 84 0.46 -5.79 -5.66
CA LEU A 84 1.57 -6.74 -5.79
C LEU A 84 1.45 -7.56 -7.07
N ASN A 85 0.25 -8.09 -7.34
CA ASN A 85 -0.03 -8.81 -8.57
C ASN A 85 0.15 -7.92 -9.82
N HIS A 86 -0.23 -6.66 -9.74
CA HIS A 86 -0.02 -5.71 -10.82
C HIS A 86 1.46 -5.47 -11.10
N VAL A 87 2.25 -5.19 -10.05
CA VAL A 87 3.71 -4.99 -10.14
C VAL A 87 4.41 -6.23 -10.69
N LYS A 88 4.02 -7.43 -10.23
CA LYS A 88 4.55 -8.72 -10.74
C LYS A 88 4.26 -8.92 -12.24
N ASN A 89 3.11 -8.45 -12.72
CA ASN A 89 2.68 -8.63 -14.12
C ASN A 89 3.21 -7.56 -15.10
N GLU A 90 3.52 -6.35 -14.64
CA GLU A 90 3.95 -5.22 -15.49
C GLU A 90 5.49 -5.07 -15.63
N ASP A 91 6.26 -6.15 -15.42
CA ASP A 91 7.73 -6.12 -15.35
C ASP A 91 8.24 -5.10 -14.30
N GLY A 92 7.57 -5.06 -13.14
CA GLY A 92 7.97 -4.25 -12.00
C GLY A 92 9.43 -4.49 -11.58
N HIS A 93 10.06 -3.47 -10.99
CA HIS A 93 11.40 -3.63 -10.43
C HIS A 93 11.33 -4.50 -9.17
N GLU A 94 12.37 -5.30 -8.93
CA GLU A 94 12.48 -6.18 -7.75
C GLU A 94 12.25 -5.40 -6.45
N ASP A 95 12.83 -4.20 -6.34
CA ASP A 95 12.62 -3.29 -5.21
C ASP A 95 11.13 -2.97 -4.96
N SER A 96 10.31 -2.83 -6.02
CA SER A 96 8.88 -2.53 -5.88
C SER A 96 8.05 -3.75 -5.49
N ILE A 97 8.53 -4.96 -5.80
CA ILE A 97 7.90 -6.20 -5.36
C ILE A 97 8.16 -6.40 -3.87
N ASP A 98 9.42 -6.22 -3.44
CA ASP A 98 9.81 -6.31 -2.03
C ASP A 98 9.05 -5.28 -1.17
N ASP A 99 8.94 -4.03 -1.63
CA ASP A 99 8.17 -2.98 -0.94
C ASP A 99 6.67 -3.37 -0.82
N SER A 100 6.08 -3.94 -1.88
CA SER A 100 4.68 -4.42 -1.86
C SER A 100 4.47 -5.59 -0.90
N GLU A 101 5.42 -6.53 -0.82
CA GLU A 101 5.34 -7.67 0.10
C GLU A 101 5.47 -7.21 1.56
N GLU A 102 6.35 -6.25 1.85
CA GLU A 102 6.46 -5.62 3.18
C GLU A 102 5.17 -4.88 3.57
N ASP A 103 4.57 -4.12 2.64
CA ASP A 103 3.30 -3.41 2.87
C ASP A 103 2.14 -4.41 3.16
N ILE A 104 2.12 -5.58 2.52
CA ILE A 104 1.13 -6.65 2.78
C ILE A 104 1.32 -7.24 4.18
N ASP A 105 2.56 -7.58 4.54
CA ASP A 105 2.88 -8.14 5.85
C ASP A 105 2.50 -7.16 6.97
N GLU A 106 2.79 -5.86 6.81
CA GLU A 106 2.38 -4.82 7.77
C GLU A 106 0.85 -4.76 7.89
N GLN A 107 0.14 -4.73 6.77
CA GLN A 107 -1.32 -4.63 6.75
C GLN A 107 -2.00 -5.88 7.32
N GLU A 108 -1.49 -7.10 7.07
CA GLU A 108 -2.02 -8.34 7.66
C GLU A 108 -1.88 -8.32 9.19
N ASN A 109 -0.73 -7.87 9.70
CA ASN A 109 -0.51 -7.71 11.13
C ASN A 109 -1.50 -6.70 11.76
N GLU A 110 -1.80 -5.59 11.08
CA GLU A 110 -2.78 -4.61 11.55
C GLU A 110 -4.20 -5.19 11.59
N VAL A 111 -4.61 -5.96 10.57
CA VAL A 111 -5.91 -6.64 10.54
C VAL A 111 -6.01 -7.66 11.67
N GLU A 112 -4.97 -8.47 11.90
CA GLU A 112 -4.93 -9.42 13.01
C GLU A 112 -5.01 -8.75 14.38
N GLU A 113 -4.25 -7.67 14.58
CA GLU A 113 -4.30 -6.90 15.84
C GLU A 113 -5.70 -6.33 16.06
N ARG A 114 -6.34 -5.81 15.00
CA ARG A 114 -7.71 -5.29 15.08
C ARG A 114 -8.72 -6.37 15.42
N LEU A 115 -8.59 -7.56 14.83
CA LEU A 115 -9.42 -8.72 15.16
C LEU A 115 -9.27 -9.12 16.63
N ARG A 116 -8.04 -9.11 17.16
CA ARG A 116 -7.78 -9.37 18.59
C ARG A 116 -8.41 -8.30 19.48
N GLU A 117 -8.27 -7.01 19.13
CA GLU A 117 -8.91 -5.92 19.88
C GLU A 117 -10.44 -6.06 19.92
N MET A 118 -11.05 -6.44 18.80
CA MET A 118 -12.49 -6.68 18.73
C MET A 118 -12.91 -7.93 19.50
N GLU A 119 -12.13 -9.01 19.48
CA GLU A 119 -12.38 -10.23 20.26
C GLU A 119 -12.34 -9.94 21.78
N ASP A 120 -11.42 -9.09 22.22
CA ASP A 120 -11.30 -8.67 23.62
C ASP A 120 -12.38 -7.64 24.05
N ASN A 121 -13.05 -6.99 23.10
CA ASN A 121 -14.11 -6.01 23.38
C ASN A 121 -15.48 -6.69 23.51
N ASP A 122 -16.02 -6.70 24.73
CA ASP A 122 -17.31 -7.31 25.12
C ASP A 122 -18.55 -6.76 24.36
N ASN A 123 -18.38 -5.72 23.52
CA ASN A 123 -19.44 -5.11 22.72
C ASN A 123 -19.39 -5.48 21.22
N SER A 124 -18.42 -6.27 20.79
CA SER A 124 -18.29 -6.67 19.39
C SER A 124 -19.38 -7.67 19.00
N ASP A 125 -19.90 -7.53 17.78
CA ASP A 125 -20.82 -8.52 17.21
C ASP A 125 -20.01 -9.75 16.77
N GLU A 126 -20.14 -10.87 17.51
CA GLU A 126 -19.48 -12.14 17.18
C GLU A 126 -19.72 -12.56 15.73
N GLY A 127 -20.90 -12.26 15.16
CA GLY A 127 -21.22 -12.62 13.78
C GLY A 127 -20.51 -11.77 12.74
N GLU A 128 -20.02 -10.60 13.12
CA GLU A 128 -19.25 -9.68 12.28
C GLU A 128 -17.77 -10.04 12.32
N LEU A 129 -17.24 -10.32 13.51
CA LEU A 129 -15.91 -10.89 13.73
C LEU A 129 -15.67 -12.16 12.90
N GLU A 130 -16.62 -13.10 12.92
CA GLU A 130 -16.50 -14.36 12.17
C GLU A 130 -16.43 -14.10 10.65
N ARG A 131 -17.17 -13.11 10.13
CA ARG A 131 -17.13 -12.77 8.70
C ARG A 131 -15.81 -12.16 8.29
N ILE A 132 -15.26 -11.27 9.10
CA ILE A 132 -13.98 -10.63 8.83
C ILE A 132 -12.87 -11.69 8.88
N ARG A 133 -12.91 -12.61 9.85
CA ARG A 133 -11.98 -13.75 9.93
C ARG A 133 -12.10 -14.68 8.72
N GLU A 134 -13.32 -15.04 8.32
CA GLU A 134 -13.54 -15.89 7.13
C GLU A 134 -12.97 -15.25 5.86
N ARG A 135 -13.15 -13.94 5.69
CA ARG A 135 -12.63 -13.19 4.53
C ARG A 135 -11.10 -13.07 4.57
N LEU A 136 -10.51 -12.88 5.75
CA LEU A 136 -9.04 -12.88 5.93
C LEU A 136 -8.45 -14.25 5.57
N GLU A 137 -9.06 -15.34 6.07
CA GLU A 137 -8.64 -16.70 5.74
C GLU A 137 -8.78 -17.02 4.24
N GLU A 138 -9.81 -16.47 3.58
CA GLU A 138 -9.98 -16.59 2.12
C GLU A 138 -8.84 -15.89 1.36
N GLN A 139 -8.40 -14.71 1.83
CA GLN A 139 -7.28 -13.98 1.23
C GLN A 139 -5.93 -14.66 1.45
N SER A 140 -5.59 -15.03 2.69
CA SER A 140 -4.31 -15.70 2.98
C SER A 140 -4.24 -17.13 2.39
N GLY A 141 -5.39 -17.73 2.06
CA GLY A 141 -5.49 -19.09 1.53
C GLY A 141 -5.17 -19.23 0.03
N ASP A 142 -5.43 -18.21 -0.78
CA ASP A 142 -5.35 -18.31 -2.25
C ASP A 142 -3.89 -18.37 -2.76
N ASP A 143 -2.94 -17.73 -2.06
CA ASP A 143 -1.52 -17.68 -2.44
C ASP A 143 -0.77 -19.03 -2.30
N SER A 144 -1.37 -20.01 -1.62
CA SER A 144 -0.74 -21.33 -1.43
C SER A 144 -0.95 -22.32 -2.58
N SER A 145 -1.71 -21.94 -3.63
CA SER A 145 -2.17 -22.89 -4.66
C SER A 145 -1.33 -22.96 -5.93
N ASP A 146 -0.30 -22.12 -6.13
CA ASP A 146 0.46 -22.07 -7.39
C ASP A 146 1.93 -22.57 -7.30
N ASP A 147 2.31 -23.29 -6.24
CA ASP A 147 3.56 -24.08 -6.19
C ASP A 147 3.37 -25.50 -6.74
N SER A 148 2.59 -25.60 -7.84
CA SER A 148 2.49 -26.80 -8.67
C SER A 148 3.11 -26.55 -10.04
N SER A 149 4.24 -25.84 -10.08
CA SER A 149 5.22 -26.01 -11.15
C SER A 149 6.00 -27.30 -10.87
N ASP A 150 5.29 -28.40 -11.09
CA ASP A 150 5.84 -29.75 -11.20
C ASP A 150 6.82 -29.73 -12.38
N ASN A 151 8.06 -29.39 -12.07
CA ASN A 151 9.20 -29.51 -12.94
C ASN A 151 9.48 -31.02 -13.05
N GLU A 152 8.65 -31.72 -13.83
CA GLU A 152 9.01 -32.99 -14.46
C GLU A 152 10.18 -32.69 -15.41
N VAL A 153 11.37 -32.52 -14.83
CA VAL A 153 12.64 -32.76 -15.50
C VAL A 153 12.65 -34.25 -15.81
N GLU A 154 12.12 -34.60 -16.98
CA GLU A 154 12.41 -35.87 -17.64
C GLU A 154 13.94 -35.94 -17.81
N ASP A 155 14.56 -36.64 -16.86
CA ASP A 155 15.92 -37.17 -16.92
C ASP A 155 16.04 -38.05 -18.17
N GLY A 156 16.42 -37.41 -19.27
CA GLY A 156 16.81 -38.02 -20.52
C GLY A 156 18.33 -37.92 -20.69
N THR A 157 19.06 -38.71 -19.89
CA THR A 157 20.39 -39.21 -20.23
C THR A 157 20.31 -39.84 -21.64
N GLU A 158 21.05 -39.39 -22.64
CA GLU A 158 22.42 -39.78 -23.00
C GLU A 158 22.71 -39.08 -24.35
N ASP A 159 23.89 -38.51 -24.55
CA ASP A 159 24.86 -38.98 -25.56
C ASP A 159 25.91 -37.90 -25.89
N GLU A 160 27.12 -38.39 -26.05
CA GLU A 160 28.41 -37.71 -26.09
C GLU A 160 28.55 -36.75 -27.29
N THR A 161 29.30 -35.67 -27.12
CA THR A 161 30.43 -35.36 -28.05
C THR A 161 31.35 -34.30 -27.47
N GLU A 162 32.61 -34.71 -27.38
CA GLU A 162 33.82 -33.95 -27.12
C GLU A 162 33.93 -32.74 -28.07
N ASP A 163 34.24 -31.55 -27.56
CA ASP A 163 35.17 -30.67 -28.27
C ASP A 163 35.93 -29.79 -27.26
N GLU A 164 37.24 -30.01 -27.23
CA GLU A 164 38.22 -29.28 -26.45
C GLU A 164 38.44 -27.91 -27.10
N THR A 165 38.37 -26.82 -26.34
CA THR A 165 39.20 -25.65 -26.65
C THR A 165 39.60 -24.93 -25.38
N GLU A 166 40.86 -25.16 -24.99
CA GLU A 166 41.66 -24.33 -24.10
C GLU A 166 41.75 -22.89 -24.63
N VAL A 167 41.42 -21.89 -23.81
CA VAL A 167 42.13 -20.60 -23.82
C VAL A 167 42.19 -20.07 -22.38
N GLU A 168 43.39 -20.17 -21.80
CA GLU A 168 43.88 -19.38 -20.67
C GLU A 168 43.86 -17.88 -21.04
N ASP A 169 43.48 -16.97 -20.13
CA ASP A 169 44.43 -16.00 -19.56
C ASP A 169 43.77 -15.09 -18.49
N GLU A 170 44.64 -14.62 -17.61
CA GLU A 170 44.50 -14.01 -16.30
C GLU A 170 43.94 -12.57 -16.27
N THR A 171 43.38 -12.16 -15.13
CA THR A 171 43.67 -10.93 -14.35
C THR A 171 42.65 -10.85 -13.20
N ASP A 172 43.03 -11.11 -11.94
CA ASP A 172 43.68 -10.18 -11.00
C ASP A 172 43.12 -8.75 -11.09
N ASP A 173 42.21 -8.36 -10.18
CA ASP A 173 42.53 -7.24 -9.28
C ASP A 173 41.56 -7.10 -8.09
N GLN A 174 42.16 -6.66 -7.00
CA GLN A 174 41.65 -6.52 -5.64
C GLN A 174 40.91 -5.17 -5.45
N ASN A 175 39.96 -5.12 -4.50
CA ASN A 175 39.73 -4.01 -3.52
C ASN A 175 38.38 -4.24 -2.85
N ASP A 176 38.27 -4.55 -1.56
CA ASP A 176 38.52 -3.73 -0.36
C ASP A 176 37.58 -2.50 -0.22
N ASP A 177 37.03 -2.38 0.99
CA ASP A 177 36.23 -1.30 1.64
C ASP A 177 34.74 -1.61 1.81
N ASN A 178 34.27 -2.23 2.90
CA ASN A 178 34.31 -1.81 4.31
C ASN A 178 33.85 -0.37 4.58
N SER A 179 32.55 -0.20 4.84
CA SER A 179 32.05 0.96 5.59
C SER A 179 30.89 0.57 6.49
N SER A 180 31.25 0.06 7.67
CA SER A 180 30.39 0.04 8.85
C SER A 180 30.13 1.47 9.33
N GLY A 181 28.92 1.98 9.08
CA GLY A 181 28.44 3.25 9.62
C GLY A 181 27.57 3.03 10.85
N SER A 182 28.18 2.81 12.01
CA SER A 182 27.52 3.02 13.30
C SER A 182 27.28 4.51 13.51
N SER A 183 26.04 4.91 13.73
CA SER A 183 25.73 6.22 14.32
C SER A 183 24.90 6.00 15.57
N ASP A 184 25.63 5.78 16.67
CA ASP A 184 25.21 6.01 18.04
C ASP A 184 24.80 7.48 18.25
N GLY A 185 23.76 7.69 19.04
CA GLY A 185 23.64 8.88 19.88
C GLY A 185 22.37 9.71 19.68
N ASN A 186 21.44 9.62 20.63
CA ASN A 186 21.20 10.75 21.53
C ASN A 186 20.42 10.32 22.79
N GLU A 187 21.15 10.02 23.87
CA GLU A 187 20.65 10.21 25.23
C GLU A 187 20.64 11.71 25.54
N GLY A 188 19.54 12.24 26.04
CA GLY A 188 19.47 13.64 26.44
C GLY A 188 18.19 14.07 27.14
N GLU A 189 18.23 13.98 28.47
CA GLU A 189 17.75 14.97 29.46
C GLU A 189 16.25 15.30 29.49
N GLU A 190 15.51 14.91 30.54
CA GLU A 190 15.51 15.50 31.88
C GLU A 190 14.82 16.87 31.95
N GLN A 191 13.67 16.89 32.65
CA GLN A 191 13.05 17.96 33.48
C GLN A 191 11.52 17.78 33.36
N GLY A 192 10.78 17.33 34.38
CA GLY A 192 10.84 17.79 35.75
C GLY A 192 10.21 19.18 35.82
N ASN A 193 8.90 19.26 36.06
CA ASN A 193 8.26 20.41 36.71
C ASN A 193 6.91 19.99 37.32
N ASP A 194 6.69 20.57 38.49
CA ASP A 194 5.65 20.36 39.50
C ASP A 194 4.18 20.31 39.04
#